data_AF-A0A0B1RXF5-F1
#
_entry.id   AF-A0A0B1RXF5-F1
#
_cell.length_a   1.000
_cell.length_b   1.000
_cell.length_c   1.000
_cell.angle_alpha   90.00
_cell.angle_beta   90.00
_cell.angle_gamma   90.00
#
_symmetry.space_group_name_H-M   'P 1'
#
loop_
_entity.id
_entity.type
_entity.pdbx_description
1 polymer ?
#
loop_
_entity_poly.entity_id
_entity_poly.type
_entity_poly.pdbx_seq_one_letter_code
_entity_poly.pdbx_strand_id
1 'polypeptide(L)'
;SKSPAKASQQKSKNLPKAVAQILPNSLRVTPMENVEGIFVDMILELKKEQLRESKQVDIRIECPHFKPRRICIDSCWYNVV
;
A
#
# COMPACT_ATOMS: atom_id res chain seq x y z
N SER A 1 7.97 51.52 17.25
CA SER A 1 6.95 50.59 17.78
C SER A 1 6.95 49.32 16.94
N LYS A 2 7.57 48.23 17.42
CA LYS A 2 7.53 46.91 16.75
C LYS A 2 6.48 46.06 17.44
N SER A 3 5.37 45.79 16.77
CA SER A 3 4.37 44.80 17.21
C SER A 3 4.92 43.39 17.01
N PRO A 4 4.77 42.46 17.97
CA PRO A 4 5.20 41.08 17.76
C PRO A 4 4.17 40.32 16.90
N ALA A 5 4.67 39.59 15.92
CA ALA A 5 3.88 38.64 15.13
C ALA A 5 3.40 37.51 16.05
N LYS A 6 2.08 37.30 16.11
CA LYS A 6 1.47 36.17 16.81
C LYS A 6 1.87 34.88 16.09
N ALA A 7 2.67 34.04 16.74
CA ALA A 7 2.88 32.67 16.34
C ALA A 7 1.55 31.92 16.37
N SER A 8 1.07 31.51 15.20
CA SER A 8 -0.11 30.67 15.04
C SER A 8 0.19 29.27 15.58
N GLN A 9 -0.38 28.93 16.73
CA GLN A 9 -0.42 27.56 17.23
C GLN A 9 -1.23 26.70 16.24
N GLN A 10 -0.55 26.03 15.31
CA GLN A 10 -1.15 24.96 14.53
C GLN A 10 -1.51 23.81 15.47
N LYS A 11 -2.79 23.74 15.89
CA LYS A 11 -3.37 22.52 16.46
C LYS A 11 -3.15 21.41 15.42
N SER A 12 -2.33 20.41 15.75
CA SER A 12 -2.21 19.19 14.96
C SER A 12 -3.62 18.59 14.85
N LYS A 13 -4.22 18.67 13.65
CA LYS A 13 -5.48 17.99 13.39
C LYS A 13 -5.17 16.51 13.49
N ASN A 14 -5.61 15.87 14.57
CA ASN A 14 -5.60 14.42 14.69
C ASN A 14 -6.51 13.87 13.59
N LEU A 15 -5.92 13.51 12.45
CA LEU A 15 -6.63 12.81 11.39
C LEU A 15 -7.05 11.44 11.93
N PRO A 16 -8.27 10.96 11.63
CA PRO A 16 -8.68 9.61 11.99
C PRO A 16 -7.69 8.60 11.43
N LYS A 17 -7.17 7.71 12.30
CA LYS A 17 -6.32 6.61 11.86
C LYS A 17 -7.17 5.61 11.08
N ALA A 18 -6.72 5.29 9.88
CA ALA A 18 -7.29 4.20 9.07
C ALA A 18 -6.26 3.07 9.01
N VAL A 19 -6.72 1.84 9.19
CA VAL A 19 -5.90 0.65 9.01
C VAL A 19 -6.30 0.01 7.69
N ALA A 20 -5.31 -0.33 6.87
CA ALA A 20 -5.51 -1.05 5.62
C ALA A 20 -5.00 -2.48 5.78
N GLN A 21 -5.78 -3.45 5.32
CA GLN A 21 -5.35 -4.84 5.23
C GLN A 21 -5.63 -5.40 3.84
N ILE A 22 -4.70 -6.20 3.31
CA ILE A 22 -4.94 -6.93 2.05
C ILE A 22 -6.00 -7.99 2.33
N LEU A 23 -7.06 -8.02 1.52
CA LEU A 23 -8.10 -9.03 1.64
C LEU A 23 -7.51 -10.40 1.25
N PRO A 24 -7.71 -11.46 2.04
CA PRO A 24 -7.22 -12.79 1.70
C PRO A 24 -7.68 -13.22 0.32
N ASN A 25 -6.80 -13.92 -0.42
CA ASN A 25 -7.05 -14.44 -1.77
C ASN A 25 -7.35 -13.39 -2.85
N SER A 26 -7.19 -12.09 -2.57
CA SER A 26 -7.37 -11.02 -3.57
C SER A 26 -6.12 -10.69 -4.37
N LEU A 27 -4.95 -11.19 -3.94
CA LEU A 27 -3.67 -10.87 -4.57
C LEU A 27 -3.49 -11.68 -5.84
N ARG A 28 -3.26 -10.98 -6.96
CA ARG A 28 -2.93 -11.57 -8.25
C ARG A 28 -1.69 -10.90 -8.82
N VAL A 29 -0.75 -11.71 -9.30
CA VAL A 29 0.45 -11.24 -10.00
C VAL A 29 0.33 -11.63 -11.47
N THR A 30 0.50 -10.66 -12.38
CA THR A 30 0.48 -10.91 -13.83
C THR A 30 1.68 -10.24 -14.51
N PRO A 31 2.24 -10.82 -15.58
CA PRO A 31 3.29 -10.15 -16.35
C PRO A 31 2.75 -8.87 -17.02
N MET A 32 3.63 -7.90 -17.23
CA MET A 32 3.35 -6.73 -18.08
C MET A 32 3.60 -7.09 -19.55
N GLU A 33 2.73 -6.66 -20.46
CA GLU A 33 2.81 -7.05 -21.89
C GLU A 33 3.99 -6.40 -22.64
N ASN A 34 4.31 -5.14 -22.32
CA ASN A 34 5.24 -4.31 -23.11
C ASN A 34 6.60 -4.09 -22.43
N VAL A 35 6.74 -4.51 -21.17
CA VAL A 35 7.93 -4.28 -20.34
C VAL A 35 8.20 -5.53 -19.51
N GLU A 36 9.47 -5.92 -19.36
CA GLU A 36 9.85 -6.91 -18.36
C GLU A 36 9.47 -6.40 -16.97
N GLY A 37 8.38 -6.92 -16.40
CA GLY A 37 7.83 -6.42 -15.15
C GLY A 37 6.56 -7.16 -14.78
N ILE A 38 6.00 -6.79 -13.64
CA ILE A 38 4.77 -7.39 -13.13
C ILE A 38 3.76 -6.33 -12.71
N PHE A 39 2.48 -6.66 -12.84
CA PHE A 39 1.41 -6.02 -12.10
C PHE A 39 1.09 -6.85 -10.85
N VAL A 40 0.86 -6.16 -9.74
CA VAL A 40 0.30 -6.75 -8.52
C VAL A 40 -1.06 -6.12 -8.29
N ASP A 41 -2.11 -6.90 -8.55
CA ASP A 41 -3.51 -6.54 -8.28
C ASP A 41 -3.89 -7.06 -6.89
N MET A 42 -4.56 -6.25 -6.07
CA MET A 42 -5.05 -6.64 -4.75
C MET A 42 -6.26 -5.81 -4.33
N ILE A 43 -7.08 -6.35 -3.42
CA ILE A 43 -8.16 -5.59 -2.77
C ILE A 43 -7.69 -5.25 -1.36
N LEU A 44 -7.70 -3.97 -1.01
CA LEU A 44 -7.50 -3.53 0.37
C LEU A 44 -8.84 -3.31 1.07
N GLU A 45 -8.97 -3.84 2.27
CA GLU A 45 -10.01 -3.45 3.21
C GLU A 45 -9.49 -2.32 4.11
N LEU A 46 -10.08 -1.14 3.96
CA LEU A 46 -9.82 0.03 4.80
C LEU A 46 -10.82 0.06 5.96
N LYS A 47 -10.32 -0.02 7.19
CA LYS A 47 -11.11 0.09 8.42
C LYS A 47 -10.85 1.44 9.08
N LYS A 48 -11.90 2.22 9.28
CA LYS A 48 -11.84 3.40 10.16
C LYS A 48 -12.10 2.95 11.59
N GLU A 49 -11.10 3.13 12.45
CA GLU A 49 -11.07 2.65 13.84
C GLU A 49 -12.31 3.06 14.66
N GLN A 50 -12.91 4.21 14.34
CA GLN A 50 -14.01 4.79 15.10
C GLN A 50 -15.41 4.47 14.55
N LEU A 51 -15.54 4.06 13.27
CA LEU A 51 -16.84 4.05 12.59
C LEU A 51 -17.44 2.66 12.38
N ARG A 52 -16.75 1.56 12.74
CA ARG A 52 -17.14 0.17 12.37
C ARG A 52 -17.42 -0.02 10.87
N GLU A 53 -17.04 0.96 10.05
CA GLU A 53 -17.21 0.97 8.62
C GLU A 53 -15.92 0.47 7.96
N SER A 54 -16.08 -0.50 7.07
CA SER A 54 -15.05 -1.02 6.19
C SER A 54 -15.36 -0.63 4.75
N LYS A 55 -14.34 -0.17 4.02
CA LYS A 55 -14.44 0.06 2.57
C LYS A 55 -13.41 -0.78 1.85
N GLN A 56 -13.82 -1.45 0.78
CA GLN A 56 -12.91 -2.15 -0.11
C GLN A 56 -12.43 -1.21 -1.23
N VAL A 57 -11.16 -1.33 -1.58
CA VAL A 57 -10.51 -0.57 -2.65
C VAL A 57 -9.65 -1.51 -3.47
N ASP A 58 -9.90 -1.57 -4.76
CA ASP A 58 -9.04 -2.24 -5.72
C ASP A 58 -7.77 -1.42 -5.95
N ILE A 59 -6.62 -2.07 -5.83
CA ILE A 59 -5.30 -1.47 -6.05
C ILE A 59 -4.53 -2.29 -7.07
N ARG A 60 -3.92 -1.59 -8.02
CA ARG A 60 -2.91 -2.12 -8.93
C ARG A 60 -1.58 -1.43 -8.64
N ILE A 61 -0.55 -2.23 -8.38
CA ILE A 61 0.83 -1.77 -8.29
C ILE A 61 1.54 -2.19 -9.57
N GLU A 62 2.19 -1.23 -10.22
CA GLU A 62 3.04 -1.48 -11.37
C GLU A 62 4.49 -1.62 -10.90
N CYS A 63 5.14 -2.71 -11.29
CA CYS A 63 6.54 -2.97 -10.98
C CYS A 63 7.31 -3.19 -12.30
N PRO A 64 7.59 -2.11 -13.04
CA PRO A 64 8.41 -2.20 -14.24
C PRO A 64 9.83 -2.62 -13.87
N HIS A 65 10.47 -3.40 -14.74
CA HIS A 65 11.83 -3.92 -14.54
C HIS A 65 12.01 -4.77 -13.28
N PHE A 66 10.91 -5.37 -12.78
CA PHE A 66 10.96 -6.25 -11.62
C PHE A 66 11.73 -7.52 -11.95
N LYS A 67 12.87 -7.72 -11.27
CA LYS A 67 13.72 -8.91 -11.39
C LYS A 67 13.81 -9.59 -10.02
N PRO A 68 13.00 -10.64 -9.75
CA PRO A 68 13.02 -11.31 -8.46
C PRO A 68 14.37 -12.02 -8.28
N ARG A 69 15.00 -11.82 -7.13
CA ARG A 69 16.26 -12.51 -6.78
C ARG A 69 16.03 -13.91 -6.22
N ARG A 70 14.86 -14.12 -5.60
CA ARG A 70 14.49 -15.37 -4.93
C ARG A 70 13.02 -15.69 -5.14
N ILE A 71 12.69 -16.98 -5.14
CA ILE A 71 11.33 -17.50 -5.17
C ILE A 71 11.13 -18.48 -4.01
N CYS A 72 9.95 -18.46 -3.39
CA CYS A 72 9.58 -19.42 -2.34
C CYS A 72 8.68 -20.51 -2.94
N ILE A 73 9.11 -21.77 -2.87
CA ILE A 73 8.36 -22.94 -3.33
C ILE A 73 8.36 -23.94 -2.18
N ASP A 74 7.17 -24.40 -1.76
CA ASP A 74 7.01 -25.33 -0.63
C ASP A 74 7.74 -24.90 0.65
N SER A 75 7.66 -23.60 0.97
CA SER A 75 8.35 -22.97 2.12
C SER A 75 9.88 -22.97 2.05
N CYS A 76 10.48 -23.34 0.91
CA CYS A 76 11.91 -23.23 0.65
C CYS A 76 12.20 -22.08 -0.31
N TRP A 77 13.24 -21.30 -0.01
CA TRP A 77 13.66 -20.17 -0.84
C TRP A 77 14.78 -20.55 -1.80
N TYR A 78 14.52 -20.42 -3.09
CA TYR A 78 15.46 -20.68 -4.18
C TYR A 78 15.95 -19.36 -4.78
N ASN A 79 17.20 -19.32 -5.22
CA ASN A 79 17.71 -18.20 -6.02
C ASN A 79 17.21 -18.34 -7.46
N VAL A 80 16.86 -17.22 -8.08
CA VAL A 80 16.59 -17.16 -9.52
C VAL A 80 17.94 -16.96 -10.21
N VAL A 81 18.35 -17.91 -11.05
CA VAL A 81 19.66 -17.96 -11.73
C VAL A 81 19.50 -17.70 -13.22
#